data_AF-A0A7V2GVR9-F1
#
_entry.id   AF-A0A7V2GVR9-F1
#
_cell.length_a   1.000
_cell.length_b   1.000
_cell.length_c   1.000
_cell.angle_alpha   90.00
_cell.angle_beta   90.00
_cell.angle_gamma   90.00
#
_symmetry.space_group_name_H-M   'P 1'
#
loop_
_entity.id
_entity.type
_entity.pdbx_description
1 polymer ?
#
loop_
_entity_poly.entity_id
_entity_poly.type
_entity_poly.pdbx_seq_one_letter_code
_entity_poly.pdbx_strand_id
1 'polypeptide(L)'
;MLLRAGFTVVVLSLCLFGQAGPAVAQAATSASWVGQIQARLLRLQAQALDQAAQAERRIGAAEQVIQQSQDAMAQAQAAGNSVAVQTARDAQSRALAARSRAQHLLATARHSADRASAAIASLRRLSPTQIPGTSDALMVYQAGDVRIGRHGLATQPLNPTAAQPVQSGDTVRTAAASQARFFLADGKSLVALDEDTALTYHDGADRTTIELMTGRIRLAIEQWAKQFEVRTPIAVLGIRGTRFTVEQRNPQAPTEVRVVEGLVEIRGQPGDAPITLSAGMRLLMHADGHVQGPLALDPSSDEFLGSNF
;
A
#
# COMPACT_ATOMS: atom_id res chain seq x y z
N MET A 1 -22.12 -83.08 20.72
CA MET A 1 -22.26 -82.47 22.06
C MET A 1 -20.92 -81.83 22.40
N LEU A 2 -20.89 -80.49 22.39
CA LEU A 2 -19.88 -79.53 22.89
C LEU A 2 -19.73 -78.37 21.89
N LEU A 3 -20.39 -77.26 22.25
CA LEU A 3 -20.47 -75.98 21.56
C LEU A 3 -19.08 -75.32 21.46
N ARG A 4 -18.75 -74.79 20.27
CA ARG A 4 -17.75 -73.73 20.09
C ARG A 4 -18.48 -72.39 19.98
N ALA A 5 -18.41 -71.57 21.02
CA ALA A 5 -18.88 -70.20 21.01
C ALA A 5 -17.82 -69.30 20.33
N GLY A 6 -18.12 -68.84 19.12
CA GLY A 6 -17.34 -67.81 18.42
C GLY A 6 -17.81 -66.42 18.84
N PHE A 7 -16.94 -65.68 19.52
CA PHE A 7 -17.16 -64.28 19.87
C PHE A 7 -16.98 -63.43 18.61
N THR A 8 -18.09 -62.93 18.04
CA THR A 8 -18.06 -61.98 16.92
C THR A 8 -18.00 -60.57 17.49
N VAL A 9 -16.80 -59.98 17.51
CA VAL A 9 -16.62 -58.55 17.80
C VAL A 9 -16.95 -57.77 16.53
N VAL A 10 -18.16 -57.21 16.47
CA VAL A 10 -18.53 -56.23 15.44
C VAL A 10 -17.85 -54.91 15.81
N VAL A 11 -16.69 -54.62 15.20
CA VAL A 11 -16.10 -53.28 15.23
C VAL A 11 -16.90 -52.42 14.25
N LEU A 12 -17.91 -51.73 14.77
CA LEU A 12 -18.62 -50.68 14.05
C LEU A 12 -17.69 -49.47 13.93
N SER A 13 -16.81 -49.51 12.93
CA SER A 13 -15.94 -48.39 12.57
C SER A 13 -16.81 -47.30 11.94
N LEU A 14 -17.31 -46.40 12.79
CA LEU A 14 -18.05 -45.21 12.38
C LEU A 14 -17.06 -44.23 11.73
N CYS A 15 -16.73 -44.47 10.45
CA CYS A 15 -16.05 -43.49 9.61
C CYS A 15 -17.02 -42.34 9.31
N LEU A 16 -17.22 -41.45 10.28
CA LEU A 16 -17.72 -40.10 10.04
C LEU A 16 -16.64 -39.33 9.28
N PHE A 17 -16.50 -39.60 7.98
CA PHE A 17 -15.94 -38.63 7.04
C PHE A 17 -16.94 -37.48 6.95
N GLY A 18 -16.89 -36.59 7.93
CA GLY A 18 -17.55 -35.29 7.85
C GLY A 18 -16.92 -34.55 6.68
N GLN A 19 -17.57 -34.57 5.52
CA GLN A 19 -17.25 -33.64 4.45
C GLN A 19 -17.49 -32.24 5.02
N ALA A 20 -16.42 -31.51 5.29
CA ALA A 20 -16.51 -30.09 5.57
C ALA A 20 -17.24 -29.45 4.39
N GLY A 21 -18.48 -29.00 4.61
CA GLY A 21 -19.26 -28.36 3.56
C GLY A 21 -18.53 -27.15 2.98
N PRO A 22 -18.88 -26.71 1.76
CA PRO A 22 -18.18 -25.62 1.06
C PRO A 22 -18.07 -24.34 1.90
N ALA A 23 -19.04 -24.06 2.78
CA ALA A 23 -18.99 -22.93 3.70
C ALA A 23 -17.87 -23.03 4.77
N VAL A 24 -17.56 -24.23 5.27
CA VAL A 24 -16.50 -24.44 6.27
C VAL A 24 -15.12 -24.33 5.64
N ALA A 25 -14.95 -24.85 4.42
CA ALA A 25 -13.73 -24.70 3.64
C ALA A 25 -13.49 -23.24 3.25
N GLN A 26 -14.53 -22.52 2.82
CA GLN A 26 -14.47 -21.09 2.49
C GLN A 26 -14.12 -20.24 3.71
N ALA A 27 -14.72 -20.51 4.88
CA ALA A 27 -14.38 -19.84 6.13
C ALA A 27 -12.90 -20.05 6.49
N ALA A 28 -12.38 -21.28 6.36
CA ALA A 28 -10.97 -21.59 6.64
C ALA A 28 -9.99 -20.90 5.67
N THR A 29 -10.31 -20.80 4.38
CA THR A 29 -9.50 -20.04 3.41
C THR A 29 -9.57 -18.54 3.65
N SER A 30 -10.74 -17.99 3.98
CA SER A 30 -10.85 -16.56 4.34
C SER A 30 -10.07 -16.23 5.62
N ALA A 31 -10.06 -17.14 6.59
CA ALA A 31 -9.32 -16.98 7.83
C ALA A 31 -7.80 -16.93 7.61
N SER A 32 -7.28 -17.62 6.59
CA SER A 32 -5.84 -17.70 6.36
C SER A 32 -5.27 -16.40 5.78
N TRP A 33 -5.88 -15.83 4.74
CA TRP A 33 -5.37 -14.58 4.14
C TRP A 33 -5.72 -13.34 4.98
N VAL A 34 -6.86 -13.32 5.67
CA VAL A 34 -7.20 -12.26 6.64
C VAL A 34 -6.22 -12.25 7.81
N GLY A 35 -5.80 -13.43 8.28
CA GLY A 35 -4.74 -13.55 9.28
C GLY A 35 -3.38 -13.02 8.78
N GLN A 36 -3.05 -13.25 7.51
CA GLN A 36 -1.85 -12.66 6.88
C GLN A 36 -1.92 -11.14 6.81
N ILE A 37 -3.09 -10.57 6.49
CA ILE A 37 -3.32 -9.11 6.53
C ILE A 37 -3.08 -8.58 7.94
N GLN A 38 -3.63 -9.22 8.97
CA GLN A 38 -3.40 -8.80 10.36
C GLN A 38 -1.91 -8.79 10.70
N ALA A 39 -1.18 -9.85 10.35
CA ALA A 39 0.26 -9.94 10.57
C ALA A 39 1.04 -8.88 9.76
N ARG A 40 0.57 -8.52 8.56
CA ARG A 40 1.16 -7.46 7.75
C ARG A 40 0.92 -6.08 8.37
N LEU A 41 -0.29 -5.79 8.81
CA LEU A 41 -0.64 -4.53 9.48
C LEU A 41 0.16 -4.32 10.77
N LEU A 42 0.34 -5.36 11.59
CA LEU A 42 1.17 -5.29 12.79
C LEU A 42 2.62 -4.95 12.48
N ARG A 43 3.19 -5.56 11.42
CA ARG A 43 4.55 -5.23 10.96
C ARG A 43 4.66 -3.79 10.45
N LEU A 44 3.68 -3.32 9.67
CA LEU A 44 3.65 -1.95 9.17
C LEU A 44 3.55 -0.94 10.32
N GLN A 45 2.73 -1.21 11.34
CA GLN A 45 2.65 -0.38 12.53
C GLN A 45 3.99 -0.31 13.27
N ALA A 46 4.62 -1.47 13.52
CA ALA A 46 5.90 -1.54 14.22
C ALA A 46 7.01 -0.80 13.44
N GLN A 47 7.07 -0.98 12.12
CA GLN A 47 8.01 -0.28 11.25
C GLN A 47 7.82 1.23 11.28
N ALA A 48 6.57 1.70 11.20
CA ALA A 48 6.26 3.13 11.24
C ALA A 48 6.64 3.77 12.59
N LEU A 49 6.41 3.06 13.70
CA LEU A 49 6.83 3.51 15.04
C LEU A 49 8.35 3.60 15.17
N ASP A 50 9.09 2.61 14.64
CA ASP A 50 10.56 2.65 14.63
C ASP A 50 11.09 3.81 13.77
N GLN A 51 10.51 4.03 12.58
CA GLN A 51 10.85 5.17 11.72
C GLN A 51 10.60 6.51 12.43
N ALA A 52 9.49 6.65 13.15
CA ALA A 52 9.19 7.85 13.93
C ALA A 52 10.25 8.06 15.03
N ALA A 53 10.59 7.02 15.79
CA ALA A 53 11.61 7.10 16.84
C ALA A 53 13.00 7.45 16.26
N GLN A 54 13.36 6.91 15.09
CA GLN A 54 14.60 7.26 14.38
C GLN A 54 14.59 8.74 13.94
N ALA A 55 13.47 9.24 13.43
CA ALA A 55 13.33 10.62 13.02
C ALA A 55 13.44 11.59 14.21
N GLU A 56 12.84 11.27 15.36
CA GLU A 56 12.99 12.05 16.60
C GLU A 56 14.45 12.14 17.05
N ARG A 57 15.19 11.02 17.02
CA ARG A 57 16.64 11.04 17.33
C ARG A 57 17.42 11.95 16.38
N ARG A 58 17.08 11.95 15.08
CA ARG A 58 17.71 12.83 14.08
C ARG A 58 17.40 14.31 14.32
N ILE A 59 16.17 14.64 14.74
CA ILE A 59 15.80 16.00 15.11
C ILE A 59 16.64 16.48 16.30
N GLY A 60 16.72 15.70 17.37
CA GLY A 60 17.52 16.05 18.55
C GLY A 60 19.01 16.24 18.23
N ALA A 61 19.60 15.37 17.40
CA ALA A 61 20.99 15.52 16.96
C ALA A 61 21.20 16.80 16.12
N ALA A 62 20.26 17.14 15.23
CA ALA A 62 20.34 18.37 14.45
C ALA A 62 20.20 19.62 15.34
N GLU A 63 19.34 19.58 16.35
CA GLU A 63 19.18 20.68 17.33
C GLU A 63 20.45 20.91 18.15
N GLN A 64 21.13 19.84 18.58
CA GLN A 64 22.43 19.95 19.24
C GLN A 64 23.47 20.65 18.35
N VAL A 65 23.55 20.30 17.06
CA VAL A 65 24.48 20.94 16.11
C VAL A 65 24.10 22.40 15.87
N ILE A 66 22.81 22.73 15.81
CA ILE A 66 22.34 24.12 15.68
C ILE A 66 22.84 24.95 16.87
N GLN A 67 22.67 24.45 18.10
CA GLN A 67 23.11 25.14 19.31
C GLN A 67 24.64 25.31 19.34
N GLN A 68 25.39 24.22 19.10
CA GLN A 68 26.86 24.27 19.05
C GLN A 68 27.37 25.25 17.98
N SER A 69 26.70 25.31 16.84
CA SER A 69 27.06 26.24 15.76
C SER A 69 26.79 27.69 16.16
N GLN A 70 25.71 27.97 16.91
CA GLN A 70 25.42 29.31 17.44
C GLN A 70 26.48 29.75 18.46
N ASP A 71 26.84 28.87 19.38
CA ASP A 71 27.87 29.15 20.39
C ASP A 71 29.23 29.39 19.73
N ALA A 72 29.59 28.56 18.73
CA ALA A 72 30.81 28.72 17.96
C ALA A 72 30.84 30.01 17.13
N MET A 73 29.71 30.41 16.53
CA MET A 73 29.60 31.70 15.84
C MET A 73 29.83 32.87 16.80
N ALA A 74 29.23 32.85 17.99
CA ALA A 74 29.40 33.92 18.98
C ALA A 74 30.86 34.04 19.44
N GLN A 75 31.52 32.92 19.72
CA GLN A 75 32.94 32.89 20.08
C GLN A 75 33.84 33.37 18.94
N ALA A 76 33.58 32.93 17.71
CA ALA A 76 34.36 33.33 16.53
C ALA A 76 34.19 34.82 16.20
N GLN A 77 32.99 35.38 16.39
CA GLN A 77 32.73 36.82 16.26
C GLN A 77 33.52 37.63 17.29
N ALA A 78 33.50 37.21 18.56
CA ALA A 78 34.27 37.86 19.62
C ALA A 78 35.79 37.84 19.36
N ALA A 79 36.29 36.78 18.71
CA ALA A 79 37.69 36.65 18.32
C ALA A 79 38.05 37.34 16.98
N GLY A 80 37.09 37.96 16.29
CA GLY A 80 37.31 38.58 14.96
C GLY A 80 37.64 37.58 13.84
N ASN A 81 37.36 36.28 14.03
CA ASN A 81 37.71 35.22 13.08
C ASN A 81 36.56 34.97 12.09
N SER A 82 36.58 35.68 10.95
CA SER A 82 35.52 35.61 9.93
C SER A 82 35.38 34.23 9.28
N VAL A 83 36.47 33.49 9.11
CA VAL A 83 36.46 32.13 8.53
C VAL A 83 35.73 31.16 9.46
N ALA A 84 36.01 31.22 10.76
CA ALA A 84 35.33 30.38 11.75
C ALA A 84 33.83 30.70 11.84
N VAL A 85 33.45 31.98 11.74
CA VAL A 85 32.03 32.39 11.65
C VAL A 85 31.36 31.76 10.44
N GLN A 86 32.00 31.78 9.27
CA GLN A 86 31.41 31.22 8.06
C GLN A 86 31.25 29.69 8.15
N THR A 87 32.26 28.99 8.65
CA THR A 87 32.19 27.53 8.87
C THR A 87 31.04 27.15 9.80
N ALA A 88 30.87 27.88 10.91
CA ALA A 88 29.79 27.64 11.85
C ALA A 88 28.41 27.97 11.25
N ARG A 89 28.31 29.02 10.43
CA ARG A 89 27.09 29.34 9.66
C ARG A 89 26.72 28.23 8.66
N ASP A 90 27.69 27.70 7.93
CA ASP A 90 27.47 26.61 6.99
C ASP A 90 27.03 25.32 7.71
N ALA A 91 27.64 25.02 8.87
CA ALA A 91 27.23 23.92 9.73
C ALA A 91 25.78 24.08 10.22
N GLN A 92 25.41 25.29 10.69
CA GLN A 92 24.04 25.60 11.09
C GLN A 92 23.06 25.42 9.94
N SER A 93 23.37 25.91 8.74
CA SER A 93 22.52 25.76 7.55
C SER A 93 22.25 24.28 7.22
N ARG A 94 23.30 23.44 7.22
CA ARG A 94 23.15 21.99 7.02
C ARG A 94 22.31 21.33 8.11
N ALA A 95 22.49 21.73 9.37
CA ALA A 95 21.74 21.19 10.50
C ALA A 95 20.26 21.58 10.44
N LEU A 96 19.93 22.81 10.05
CA LEU A 96 18.55 23.27 9.81
C LEU A 96 17.87 22.44 8.70
N ALA A 97 18.56 22.22 7.57
CA ALA A 97 18.05 21.39 6.48
C ALA A 97 17.89 19.92 6.89
N ALA A 98 18.79 19.37 7.72
CA ALA A 98 18.64 18.04 8.29
C ALA A 98 17.45 17.93 9.24
N ARG A 99 17.24 18.93 10.11
CA ARG A 99 16.10 18.98 11.03
C ARG A 99 14.77 19.02 10.27
N SER A 100 14.65 19.88 9.26
CA SER A 100 13.43 19.99 8.45
C SER A 100 13.08 18.65 7.76
N ARG A 101 14.06 17.98 7.15
CA ARG A 101 13.85 16.65 6.56
C ARG A 101 13.43 15.60 7.59
N ALA A 102 14.04 15.62 8.78
CA ALA A 102 13.69 14.69 9.85
C ALA A 102 12.29 14.96 10.43
N GLN A 103 11.87 16.23 10.53
CA GLN A 103 10.51 16.61 10.94
C GLN A 103 9.46 16.11 9.94
N HIS A 104 9.73 16.24 8.64
CA HIS A 104 8.86 15.69 7.61
C HIS A 104 8.73 14.16 7.73
N LEU A 105 9.86 13.46 7.87
CA LEU A 105 9.88 12.01 8.07
C LEU A 105 9.11 11.59 9.34
N LEU A 106 9.22 12.36 10.42
CA LEU A 106 8.48 12.09 11.66
C LEU A 106 6.97 12.22 11.43
N ALA A 107 6.53 13.28 10.75
CA ALA A 107 5.12 13.50 10.47
C ALA A 107 4.54 12.37 9.61
N THR A 108 5.24 11.99 8.53
CA THR A 108 4.79 10.91 7.64
C THR A 108 4.77 9.54 8.34
N ALA A 109 5.79 9.23 9.16
CA ALA A 109 5.85 8.00 9.95
C ALA A 109 4.72 7.90 10.99
N ARG A 110 4.43 8.99 11.71
CA ARG A 110 3.31 9.05 12.66
C ARG A 110 1.97 8.80 11.98
N HIS A 111 1.72 9.49 10.86
CA HIS A 111 0.51 9.24 10.07
C HIS A 111 0.42 7.78 9.60
N SER A 112 1.52 7.17 9.16
CA SER A 112 1.55 5.75 8.79
C SER A 112 1.21 4.83 9.98
N ALA A 113 1.71 5.13 11.18
CA ALA A 113 1.42 4.36 12.40
C ALA A 113 -0.04 4.48 12.81
N ASP A 114 -0.61 5.69 12.77
CA ASP A 114 -2.02 5.96 13.08
C ASP A 114 -2.95 5.21 12.12
N ARG A 115 -2.64 5.26 10.82
CA ARG A 115 -3.39 4.53 9.80
C ARG A 115 -3.34 3.02 10.03
N ALA A 116 -2.15 2.46 10.30
CA ALA A 116 -2.00 1.03 10.59
C ALA A 116 -2.78 0.62 11.85
N SER A 117 -2.76 1.46 12.90
CA SER A 117 -3.54 1.26 14.12
C SER A 117 -5.05 1.23 13.85
N ALA A 118 -5.54 2.21 13.08
CA ALA A 118 -6.95 2.27 12.66
C ALA A 118 -7.34 1.06 11.80
N ALA A 119 -6.46 0.58 10.93
CA ALA A 119 -6.69 -0.61 10.13
C ALA A 119 -6.74 -1.90 10.95
N ILE A 120 -5.89 -2.03 11.96
CA ILE A 120 -5.94 -3.16 12.91
C ILE A 120 -7.27 -3.12 13.68
N ALA A 121 -7.71 -1.94 14.11
CA ALA A 121 -8.97 -1.77 14.83
C ALA A 121 -10.19 -2.08 13.94
N SER A 122 -10.18 -1.66 12.67
CA SER A 122 -11.25 -1.97 11.71
C SER A 122 -11.34 -3.47 11.44
N LEU A 123 -10.19 -4.15 11.34
CA LEU A 123 -10.10 -5.58 11.10
C LEU A 123 -10.64 -6.39 12.29
N ARG A 124 -10.35 -5.98 13.53
CA ARG A 124 -10.91 -6.63 14.73
C ARG A 124 -12.44 -6.55 14.82
N ARG A 125 -13.04 -5.57 14.14
CA ARG A 125 -14.50 -5.40 14.09
C ARG A 125 -15.16 -6.16 12.95
N LEU A 126 -14.39 -6.74 12.04
CA LEU A 126 -14.90 -7.58 10.96
C LEU A 126 -15.34 -8.94 11.53
N SER A 127 -16.60 -9.29 11.35
CA SER A 127 -17.08 -10.63 11.65
C SER A 127 -16.78 -11.58 10.47
N PRO A 128 -16.30 -12.81 10.69
CA PRO A 128 -15.99 -13.74 9.60
C PRO A 128 -17.18 -14.04 8.67
N THR A 129 -18.41 -13.99 9.20
CA THR A 129 -19.65 -14.16 8.42
C THR A 129 -19.91 -13.04 7.42
N GLN A 130 -19.20 -11.90 7.53
CA GLN A 130 -19.33 -10.74 6.66
C GLN A 130 -18.36 -10.77 5.48
N ILE A 131 -17.56 -11.83 5.31
CA ILE A 131 -16.69 -12.00 4.15
C ILE A 131 -17.36 -13.02 3.22
N PRO A 132 -18.07 -12.57 2.16
CA PRO A 132 -18.53 -13.47 1.13
C PRO A 132 -17.34 -14.28 0.59
N GLY A 133 -17.54 -15.58 0.31
CA GLY A 133 -16.49 -16.44 -0.25
C GLY A 133 -15.98 -16.02 -1.64
N THR A 134 -16.64 -15.03 -2.26
CA THR A 134 -16.25 -14.37 -3.52
C THR A 134 -15.44 -13.08 -3.30
N SER A 135 -15.05 -12.77 -2.06
CA SER A 135 -14.31 -11.55 -1.76
C SER A 135 -12.82 -11.83 -1.82
N ASP A 136 -12.17 -11.17 -2.77
CA ASP A 136 -10.75 -11.39 -3.06
C ASP A 136 -9.89 -10.18 -2.65
N ALA A 137 -10.48 -9.24 -1.92
CA ALA A 137 -9.82 -8.09 -1.34
C ALA A 137 -10.53 -7.60 -0.07
N LEU A 138 -9.82 -6.90 0.81
CA LEU A 138 -10.33 -6.35 2.05
C LEU A 138 -9.86 -4.93 2.26
N MET A 139 -10.79 -3.99 2.25
CA MET A 139 -10.54 -2.60 2.63
C MET A 139 -10.43 -2.50 4.13
N VAL A 140 -9.23 -2.17 4.61
CA VAL A 140 -8.90 -2.12 6.03
C VAL A 140 -8.81 -0.70 6.56
N TYR A 141 -8.64 0.31 5.70
CA TYR A 141 -8.58 1.69 6.14
C TYR A 141 -9.29 2.61 5.16
N GLN A 142 -10.00 3.58 5.71
CA GLN A 142 -10.64 4.66 4.96
C GLN A 142 -10.69 5.93 5.82
N ALA A 143 -10.56 7.08 5.16
CA ALA A 143 -10.77 8.39 5.76
C ALA A 143 -11.43 9.32 4.72
N GLY A 144 -12.25 10.24 5.20
CA GLY A 144 -13.06 11.11 4.34
C GLY A 144 -14.27 10.38 3.73
N ASP A 145 -14.69 10.85 2.56
CA ASP A 145 -15.81 10.30 1.80
C ASP A 145 -15.31 9.23 0.83
N VAL A 146 -15.48 7.97 1.24
CA VAL A 146 -15.15 6.78 0.44
C VAL A 146 -16.45 6.08 0.08
N ARG A 147 -16.65 5.82 -1.22
CA ARG A 147 -17.82 5.15 -1.74
C ARG A 147 -17.46 3.85 -2.46
N ILE A 148 -18.33 2.85 -2.37
CA ILE A 148 -18.23 1.60 -3.13
C ILE A 148 -19.50 1.36 -3.95
N GLY A 149 -19.34 1.02 -5.22
CA GLY A 149 -20.41 0.53 -6.09
C GLY A 149 -20.18 -0.94 -6.35
N ARG A 150 -21.16 -1.77 -6.03
CA ARG A 150 -21.04 -3.24 -6.18
C ARG A 150 -21.42 -3.66 -7.58
N HIS A 151 -20.56 -4.41 -8.29
CA HIS A 151 -20.89 -5.01 -9.59
C HIS A 151 -21.55 -4.02 -10.60
N GLY A 152 -20.96 -2.84 -10.77
CA GLY A 152 -21.47 -1.80 -11.67
C GLY A 152 -22.68 -1.00 -11.16
N LEU A 153 -23.19 -1.29 -9.96
CA LEU A 153 -24.24 -0.49 -9.32
C LEU A 153 -23.71 0.88 -8.85
N ALA A 154 -24.64 1.81 -8.63
CA ALA A 154 -24.34 3.14 -8.10
C ALA A 154 -23.54 3.07 -6.79
N THR A 155 -22.58 3.99 -6.63
CA THR A 155 -21.70 4.00 -5.47
C THR A 155 -22.43 4.50 -4.21
N GLN A 156 -22.17 3.85 -3.09
CA GLN A 156 -22.74 4.17 -1.79
C GLN A 156 -21.62 4.46 -0.77
N PRO A 157 -21.83 5.39 0.18
CA PRO A 157 -20.84 5.69 1.20
C PRO A 157 -20.56 4.46 2.07
N LEU A 158 -19.28 4.24 2.37
CA LEU A 158 -18.82 3.18 3.26
C LEU A 158 -18.81 3.66 4.71
N ASN A 159 -19.09 2.73 5.64
CA ASN A 159 -18.95 3.00 7.06
C ASN A 159 -17.48 2.78 7.48
N PRO A 160 -16.77 3.82 8.00
CA PRO A 160 -15.34 3.75 8.37
C PRO A 160 -15.01 2.81 9.53
N THR A 161 -16.03 2.27 10.20
CA THR A 161 -15.83 1.59 11.48
C THR A 161 -15.24 0.18 11.30
N ALA A 162 -15.70 -0.61 10.33
CA ALA A 162 -15.23 -1.98 10.13
C ALA A 162 -14.57 -2.14 8.75
N ALA A 163 -13.64 -3.09 8.66
CA ALA A 163 -13.09 -3.49 7.37
C ALA A 163 -14.20 -3.92 6.41
N GLN A 164 -14.05 -3.62 5.13
CA GLN A 164 -15.09 -3.85 4.11
C GLN A 164 -14.55 -4.78 3.03
N PRO A 165 -15.18 -5.93 2.76
CA PRO A 165 -14.80 -6.76 1.63
C PRO A 165 -14.94 -5.99 0.33
N VAL A 166 -13.99 -6.20 -0.59
CA VAL A 166 -14.01 -5.69 -1.96
C VAL A 166 -14.00 -6.90 -2.88
N GLN A 167 -14.88 -6.89 -3.87
CA GLN A 167 -15.13 -8.01 -4.77
C GLN A 167 -14.76 -7.64 -6.20
N SER A 168 -14.46 -8.64 -7.01
CA SER A 168 -14.33 -8.48 -8.46
C SER A 168 -15.60 -7.81 -9.01
N GLY A 169 -15.44 -6.77 -9.81
CA GLY A 169 -16.51 -5.91 -10.34
C GLY A 169 -16.85 -4.68 -9.48
N ASP A 170 -16.28 -4.53 -8.28
CA ASP A 170 -16.54 -3.37 -7.43
C ASP A 170 -15.80 -2.13 -7.89
N THR A 171 -16.49 -1.00 -7.86
CA THR A 171 -15.91 0.33 -8.09
C THR A 171 -15.71 1.04 -6.76
N VAL A 172 -14.49 1.47 -6.47
CA VAL A 172 -14.14 2.24 -5.26
C VAL A 172 -13.82 3.67 -5.67
N ARG A 173 -14.39 4.63 -4.94
CA ARG A 173 -14.19 6.06 -5.16
C ARG A 173 -13.82 6.79 -3.87
N THR A 174 -12.87 7.71 -3.96
CA THR A 174 -12.50 8.66 -2.90
C THR A 174 -12.79 10.07 -3.40
N ALA A 175 -13.32 10.93 -2.54
CA ALA A 175 -13.47 12.37 -2.84
C ALA A 175 -12.19 13.16 -2.45
N ALA A 176 -12.25 14.48 -2.57
CA ALA A 176 -11.25 15.39 -2.02
C ALA A 176 -10.99 15.10 -0.53
N ALA A 177 -9.73 15.24 -0.09
CA ALA A 177 -9.29 14.96 1.28
C ALA A 177 -9.70 13.56 1.81
N SER A 178 -9.88 12.59 0.91
CA SER A 178 -10.30 11.22 1.23
C SER A 178 -9.25 10.22 0.77
N GLN A 179 -9.18 9.07 1.43
CA GLN A 179 -8.20 8.03 1.12
C GLN A 179 -8.74 6.66 1.54
N ALA A 180 -8.34 5.61 0.81
CA ALA A 180 -8.74 4.24 1.10
C ALA A 180 -7.56 3.28 0.92
N ARG A 181 -7.55 2.17 1.65
CA ARG A 181 -6.53 1.13 1.54
C ARG A 181 -7.18 -0.24 1.63
N PHE A 182 -6.87 -1.10 0.67
CA PHE A 182 -7.29 -2.49 0.71
C PHE A 182 -6.15 -3.44 0.39
N PHE A 183 -6.18 -4.60 1.04
CA PHE A 183 -5.29 -5.72 0.74
C PHE A 183 -5.97 -6.70 -0.20
N LEU A 184 -5.20 -7.37 -1.04
CA LEU A 184 -5.68 -8.45 -1.90
C LEU A 184 -5.70 -9.79 -1.14
N ALA A 185 -6.33 -10.80 -1.73
CA ALA A 185 -6.43 -12.15 -1.17
C ALA A 185 -5.10 -12.88 -1.00
N ASP A 186 -4.00 -12.37 -1.56
CA ASP A 186 -2.64 -12.85 -1.25
C ASP A 186 -2.17 -12.47 0.17
N GLY A 187 -2.98 -11.65 0.87
CA GLY A 187 -2.78 -11.21 2.25
C GLY A 187 -1.62 -10.22 2.44
N LYS A 188 -0.97 -9.78 1.37
CA LYS A 188 0.27 -8.97 1.45
C LYS A 188 0.28 -7.79 0.50
N SER A 189 -0.33 -7.93 -0.68
CA SER A 189 -0.41 -6.88 -1.68
C SER A 189 -1.38 -5.79 -1.23
N LEU A 190 -0.93 -4.55 -1.27
CA LEU A 190 -1.65 -3.37 -0.81
C LEU A 190 -1.96 -2.46 -1.98
N VAL A 191 -3.21 -2.01 -2.07
CA VAL A 191 -3.67 -0.95 -2.97
C VAL A 191 -4.13 0.23 -2.11
N ALA A 192 -3.48 1.38 -2.27
CA ALA A 192 -3.81 2.62 -1.59
C ALA A 192 -4.31 3.66 -2.59
N LEU A 193 -5.49 4.21 -2.32
CA LEU A 193 -6.13 5.25 -3.11
C LEU A 193 -5.96 6.58 -2.38
N ASP A 194 -5.49 7.59 -3.12
CA ASP A 194 -5.47 8.98 -2.66
C ASP A 194 -6.83 9.64 -2.90
N GLU A 195 -6.89 10.96 -2.74
CA GLU A 195 -8.07 11.75 -3.05
C GLU A 195 -8.42 11.72 -4.55
N ASP A 196 -9.67 12.07 -4.84
CA ASP A 196 -10.21 12.18 -6.20
C ASP A 196 -9.90 10.98 -7.10
N THR A 197 -9.92 9.78 -6.50
CA THR A 197 -9.55 8.53 -7.15
C THR A 197 -10.78 7.67 -7.41
N ALA A 198 -10.87 7.11 -8.61
CA ALA A 198 -11.88 6.13 -8.97
C ALA A 198 -11.22 4.94 -9.68
N LEU A 199 -11.43 3.75 -9.14
CA LEU A 199 -10.98 2.51 -9.76
C LEU A 199 -12.04 1.42 -9.72
N THR A 200 -11.95 0.48 -10.64
CA THR A 200 -12.70 -0.78 -10.60
C THR A 200 -11.73 -1.93 -10.40
N TYR A 201 -12.05 -2.81 -9.44
CA TYR A 201 -11.26 -3.99 -9.13
C TYR A 201 -11.83 -5.21 -9.84
N HIS A 202 -10.99 -5.99 -10.50
CA HIS A 202 -11.36 -7.27 -11.09
C HIS A 202 -10.36 -8.34 -10.66
N ASP A 203 -10.87 -9.46 -10.17
CA ASP A 203 -10.08 -10.67 -9.94
C ASP A 203 -10.66 -11.84 -10.74
N GLY A 204 -9.78 -12.55 -11.43
CA GLY A 204 -10.07 -13.76 -12.20
C GLY A 204 -9.09 -14.88 -11.85
N ALA A 205 -9.22 -16.04 -12.49
CA ALA A 205 -8.40 -17.22 -12.16
C ALA A 205 -6.89 -16.96 -12.35
N ASP A 206 -6.50 -16.37 -13.49
CA ASP A 206 -5.09 -16.19 -13.87
C ASP A 206 -4.62 -14.74 -13.81
N ARG A 207 -5.54 -13.79 -13.57
CA ARG A 207 -5.26 -12.35 -13.65
C ARG A 207 -6.08 -11.55 -12.65
N THR A 208 -5.41 -10.58 -12.03
CA THR A 208 -6.01 -9.50 -11.24
C THR A 208 -5.78 -8.18 -11.97
N THR A 209 -6.81 -7.35 -12.10
CA THR A 209 -6.77 -6.07 -12.80
C THR A 209 -7.32 -4.94 -11.93
N ILE A 210 -6.57 -3.84 -11.86
CA ILE A 210 -7.06 -2.56 -11.33
C ILE A 210 -7.28 -1.62 -12.51
N GLU A 211 -8.53 -1.25 -12.77
CA GLU A 211 -8.88 -0.26 -13.78
C GLU A 211 -8.96 1.12 -13.14
N LEU A 212 -7.90 1.91 -13.27
CA LEU A 212 -7.80 3.28 -12.75
C LEU A 212 -8.39 4.26 -13.76
N MET A 213 -9.56 4.82 -13.44
CA MET A 213 -10.23 5.80 -14.30
C MET A 213 -9.69 7.23 -14.08
N THR A 214 -9.50 7.59 -12.82
CA THR A 214 -8.95 8.90 -12.43
C THR A 214 -8.31 8.82 -11.05
N GLY A 215 -7.44 9.79 -10.74
CA GLY A 215 -6.77 9.97 -9.47
C GLY A 215 -5.40 9.29 -9.39
N ARG A 216 -4.97 8.99 -8.17
CA ARG A 216 -3.64 8.44 -7.89
C ARG A 216 -3.75 7.22 -6.98
N ILE A 217 -3.09 6.15 -7.38
CA ILE A 217 -2.98 4.92 -6.59
C ILE A 217 -1.52 4.59 -6.33
N ARG A 218 -1.21 4.20 -5.09
CA ARG A 218 0.07 3.60 -4.69
C ARG A 218 -0.15 2.12 -4.47
N LEU A 219 0.70 1.29 -5.05
CA LEU A 219 0.61 -0.15 -4.94
C LEU A 219 1.92 -0.73 -4.43
N ALA A 220 1.80 -1.71 -3.54
CA ALA A 220 2.87 -2.59 -3.15
C ALA A 220 2.39 -4.01 -3.43
N ILE A 221 2.74 -4.52 -4.61
CA ILE A 221 2.30 -5.83 -5.10
C ILE A 221 3.43 -6.83 -4.85
N GLU A 222 3.15 -7.86 -4.06
CA GLU A 222 4.09 -8.97 -3.87
C GLU A 222 4.13 -9.86 -5.10
N GLN A 223 5.19 -10.65 -5.25
CA GLN A 223 5.21 -11.66 -6.31
C GLN A 223 4.06 -12.65 -6.11
N TRP A 224 3.17 -12.68 -7.08
CA TRP A 224 1.96 -13.47 -7.05
C TRP A 224 1.95 -14.47 -8.21
N ALA A 225 1.19 -15.56 -8.06
CA ALA A 225 1.04 -16.58 -9.09
C ALA A 225 0.20 -16.08 -10.28
N LYS A 226 -0.73 -15.16 -10.02
CA LYS A 226 -1.56 -14.52 -11.03
C LYS A 226 -0.83 -13.35 -11.68
N GLN A 227 -1.15 -13.06 -12.94
CA GLN A 227 -0.76 -11.82 -13.60
C GLN A 227 -1.44 -10.64 -12.89
N PHE A 228 -0.72 -9.55 -12.67
CA PHE A 228 -1.29 -8.33 -12.12
C PHE A 228 -1.17 -7.20 -13.14
N GLU A 229 -2.30 -6.59 -13.49
CA GLU A 229 -2.37 -5.45 -14.41
C GLU A 229 -2.96 -4.23 -13.72
N VAL A 230 -2.40 -3.06 -14.03
CA VAL A 230 -3.11 -1.78 -13.85
C VAL A 230 -3.47 -1.26 -15.23
N ARG A 231 -4.74 -0.92 -15.44
CA ARG A 231 -5.22 -0.34 -16.69
C ARG A 231 -5.65 1.09 -16.46
N THR A 232 -5.15 1.99 -17.27
CA THR A 232 -5.64 3.37 -17.39
C THR A 232 -6.33 3.52 -18.74
N PRO A 233 -7.01 4.66 -19.01
CA PRO A 233 -7.55 4.93 -20.34
C PRO A 233 -6.50 4.97 -21.47
N ILE A 234 -5.22 5.12 -21.13
CA ILE A 234 -4.12 5.32 -22.09
C ILE A 234 -3.15 4.13 -22.11
N ALA A 235 -3.02 3.39 -21.02
CA ALA A 235 -1.96 2.40 -20.88
C ALA A 235 -2.40 1.16 -20.10
N VAL A 236 -1.75 0.04 -20.41
CA VAL A 236 -1.77 -1.19 -19.62
C VAL A 236 -0.39 -1.41 -19.01
N LEU A 237 -0.37 -1.59 -17.70
CA LEU A 237 0.85 -1.79 -16.91
C LEU A 237 0.88 -3.22 -16.39
N GLY A 238 1.86 -4.01 -16.84
CA GLY A 238 2.15 -5.35 -16.33
C GLY A 238 3.08 -5.30 -15.13
N ILE A 239 2.64 -5.90 -14.02
CA ILE A 239 3.28 -5.78 -12.71
C ILE A 239 3.75 -7.14 -12.22
N ARG A 240 4.98 -7.19 -11.69
CA ARG A 240 5.51 -8.38 -11.05
C ARG A 240 6.42 -8.02 -9.87
N GLY A 241 5.87 -8.08 -8.65
CA GLY A 241 6.64 -7.86 -7.43
C GLY A 241 7.20 -6.44 -7.35
N THR A 242 6.32 -5.44 -7.32
CA THR A 242 6.68 -4.04 -7.55
C THR A 242 6.04 -3.11 -6.53
N ARG A 243 6.77 -2.08 -6.12
CA ARG A 243 6.24 -0.92 -5.38
C ARG A 243 6.28 0.30 -6.30
N PHE A 244 5.11 0.84 -6.61
CA PHE A 244 4.97 1.86 -7.65
C PHE A 244 3.70 2.70 -7.44
N THR A 245 3.65 3.83 -8.13
CA THR A 245 2.47 4.72 -8.19
C THR A 245 2.03 4.87 -9.63
N VAL A 246 0.72 4.96 -9.81
CA VAL A 246 0.09 5.33 -11.06
C VAL A 246 -0.82 6.53 -10.82
N GLU A 247 -0.67 7.56 -11.64
CA GLU A 247 -1.54 8.73 -11.62
C GLU A 247 -2.18 8.94 -12.99
N GLN A 248 -3.50 9.12 -12.97
CA GLN A 248 -4.33 9.43 -14.13
C GLN A 248 -5.23 10.61 -13.74
N ARG A 249 -4.83 11.86 -13.99
CA ARG A 249 -5.61 13.01 -13.48
C ARG A 249 -7.04 13.14 -14.05
N ASN A 250 -7.24 12.68 -15.27
CA ASN A 250 -8.52 12.53 -15.95
C ASN A 250 -8.31 11.65 -17.20
N PRO A 251 -9.34 11.14 -17.88
CA PRO A 251 -9.15 10.16 -18.96
C PRO A 251 -8.30 10.59 -20.17
N GLN A 252 -8.05 11.89 -20.36
CA GLN A 252 -7.25 12.43 -21.45
C GLN A 252 -5.85 12.91 -21.01
N ALA A 253 -5.63 13.07 -19.69
CA ALA A 253 -4.35 13.47 -19.15
C ALA A 253 -3.30 12.36 -19.31
N PRO A 254 -2.01 12.67 -19.39
CA PRO A 254 -0.97 11.64 -19.43
C PRO A 254 -1.05 10.71 -18.21
N THR A 255 -0.87 9.41 -18.41
CA THR A 255 -0.64 8.46 -17.32
C THR A 255 0.79 8.66 -16.83
N GLU A 256 0.96 9.01 -15.55
CA GLU A 256 2.27 9.03 -14.91
C GLU A 256 2.51 7.74 -14.12
N VAL A 257 3.65 7.09 -14.36
CA VAL A 257 4.08 5.87 -13.66
C VAL A 257 5.40 6.13 -12.98
N ARG A 258 5.52 5.69 -11.73
CA ARG A 258 6.69 5.92 -10.89
C ARG A 258 7.03 4.64 -10.12
N VAL A 259 8.24 4.14 -10.27
CA VAL A 259 8.65 2.83 -9.72
C VAL A 259 9.67 3.04 -8.62
N VAL A 260 9.32 2.65 -7.41
CA VAL A 260 10.20 2.74 -6.23
C VAL A 260 11.03 1.47 -6.10
N GLU A 261 10.41 0.30 -6.27
CA GLU A 261 11.07 -1.01 -6.19
C GLU A 261 10.51 -1.95 -7.27
N GLY A 262 11.35 -2.81 -7.81
CA GLY A 262 10.96 -3.78 -8.85
C GLY A 262 10.98 -3.18 -10.25
N LEU A 263 10.08 -3.66 -11.10
CA LEU A 263 9.93 -3.21 -12.48
C LEU A 263 8.45 -3.17 -12.89
N VAL A 264 8.13 -2.31 -13.86
CA VAL A 264 6.81 -2.22 -14.50
C VAL A 264 6.99 -2.31 -16.00
N GLU A 265 6.23 -3.17 -16.66
CA GLU A 265 6.11 -3.17 -18.12
C GLU A 265 4.92 -2.29 -18.51
N ILE A 266 5.13 -1.31 -19.36
CA ILE A 266 4.11 -0.34 -19.76
C ILE A 266 3.85 -0.49 -21.25
N ARG A 267 2.58 -0.59 -21.63
CA ARG A 267 2.14 -0.63 -23.03
C ARG A 267 1.05 0.42 -23.24
N GLY A 268 1.15 1.20 -24.31
CA GLY A 268 0.10 2.14 -24.72
C GLY A 268 -1.03 1.42 -25.43
N GLN A 269 -0.88 1.22 -26.74
CA GLN A 269 -1.89 0.56 -27.57
C GLN A 269 -1.66 -0.95 -27.70
N PRO A 270 -2.72 -1.73 -27.98
CA PRO A 270 -2.57 -3.13 -28.36
C PRO A 270 -1.64 -3.27 -29.57
N GLY A 271 -0.52 -3.99 -29.40
CA GLY A 271 0.49 -4.20 -30.45
C GLY A 271 1.78 -3.40 -30.24
N ASP A 272 1.77 -2.37 -29.40
CA ASP A 272 2.99 -1.63 -29.07
C ASP A 272 4.00 -2.50 -28.32
N ALA A 273 5.28 -2.29 -28.63
CA ALA A 273 6.37 -2.88 -27.88
C ALA A 273 6.32 -2.38 -26.41
N PRO A 274 6.43 -3.27 -25.41
CA PRO A 274 6.40 -2.85 -24.03
C PRO A 274 7.64 -2.02 -23.67
N ILE A 275 7.44 -0.99 -22.86
CA ILE A 275 8.50 -0.19 -22.25
C ILE A 275 8.70 -0.69 -20.83
N THR A 276 9.91 -1.14 -20.49
CA THR A 276 10.25 -1.54 -19.12
C THR A 276 10.73 -0.33 -18.32
N LEU A 277 10.06 -0.05 -17.21
CA LEU A 277 10.41 0.99 -16.25
C LEU A 277 10.95 0.36 -14.96
N SER A 278 12.20 0.62 -14.62
CA SER A 278 12.88 0.05 -13.44
C SER A 278 12.77 0.95 -12.20
N ALA A 279 13.09 0.38 -11.04
CA ALA A 279 13.18 1.12 -9.77
C ALA A 279 14.01 2.41 -9.88
N GLY A 280 13.54 3.46 -9.21
CA GLY A 280 14.15 4.80 -9.25
C GLY A 280 13.80 5.59 -10.51
N MET A 281 12.85 5.13 -11.34
CA MET A 281 12.47 5.80 -12.58
C MET A 281 10.98 6.18 -12.61
N ARG A 282 10.68 7.21 -13.39
CA ARG A 282 9.34 7.66 -13.75
C ARG A 282 9.17 7.80 -15.26
N LEU A 283 7.94 7.73 -15.72
CA LEU A 283 7.55 7.91 -17.11
C LEU A 283 6.18 8.56 -17.19
N LEU A 284 5.96 9.42 -18.18
CA LEU A 284 4.64 9.92 -18.56
C LEU A 284 4.28 9.40 -19.95
N MET A 285 3.10 8.80 -20.07
CA MET A 285 2.55 8.33 -21.34
C MET A 285 1.35 9.18 -21.72
N HIS A 286 1.41 9.78 -22.90
CA HIS A 286 0.35 10.63 -23.43
C HIS A 286 -0.63 9.82 -24.28
N ALA A 287 -1.85 10.31 -24.43
CA ALA A 287 -2.92 9.65 -25.17
C ALA A 287 -2.63 9.47 -26.68
N ASP A 288 -1.75 10.31 -27.24
CA ASP A 288 -1.27 10.23 -28.61
C ASP A 288 -0.12 9.19 -28.79
N GLY A 289 0.23 8.46 -27.74
CA GLY A 289 1.32 7.50 -27.72
C GLY A 289 2.70 8.12 -27.46
N HIS A 290 2.80 9.46 -27.33
CA HIS A 290 4.07 10.09 -26.98
C HIS A 290 4.49 9.72 -25.55
N VAL A 291 5.77 9.41 -25.36
CA VAL A 291 6.35 9.03 -24.07
C VAL A 291 7.38 10.04 -23.63
N GLN A 292 7.26 10.55 -22.40
CA GLN A 292 8.27 11.36 -21.73
C GLN A 292 8.94 10.51 -20.64
N GLY A 293 10.23 10.23 -20.83
CA GLY A 293 11.04 9.38 -19.95
C GLY A 293 11.44 8.04 -20.62
N PRO A 294 12.07 7.11 -19.88
CA PRO A 294 12.28 7.13 -18.43
C PRO A 294 13.14 8.28 -17.90
N LEU A 295 12.75 8.86 -16.76
CA LEU A 295 13.50 9.89 -16.03
C LEU A 295 13.76 9.41 -14.59
N ALA A 296 14.86 9.85 -13.97
CA ALA A 296 15.12 9.54 -12.57
C ALA A 296 14.02 10.12 -11.67
N LEU A 297 13.57 9.32 -10.70
CA LEU A 297 12.75 9.80 -9.60
C LEU A 297 13.59 10.66 -8.67
N ASP A 298 12.97 11.70 -8.12
CA ASP A 298 13.56 12.47 -7.05
C ASP A 298 13.54 11.61 -5.76
N PRO A 299 14.71 11.22 -5.21
CA PRO A 299 14.78 10.42 -3.99
C PRO A 299 14.29 11.17 -2.75
N SER A 300 14.05 12.48 -2.85
CA SER A 300 13.46 13.30 -1.79
C SER A 300 11.93 13.44 -1.89
N SER A 301 11.30 12.86 -2.92
CA SER A 301 9.84 12.86 -3.05
C SER A 301 9.16 12.00 -1.96
N ASP A 302 7.96 12.40 -1.54
CA ASP A 302 7.15 11.68 -0.53
C ASP A 302 6.95 10.20 -0.84
N GLU A 303 6.97 9.87 -2.13
CA GLU A 303 6.83 8.54 -2.69
C GLU A 303 8.00 7.61 -2.38
N PHE A 304 9.22 8.17 -2.33
CA PHE A 304 10.43 7.45 -1.97
C PHE A 304 10.64 7.38 -0.45
N LEU A 305 10.08 8.34 0.29
CA LEU A 305 10.30 8.51 1.73
C LEU A 305 9.43 7.62 2.63
N GLY A 306 8.71 6.65 2.05
CA GLY A 306 8.26 5.48 2.79
C GLY A 306 6.93 5.61 3.52
N SER A 307 5.93 6.31 2.96
CA SER A 307 4.54 6.06 3.38
C SER A 307 4.09 4.67 2.89
N ASN A 308 4.59 3.63 3.55
CA ASN A 308 4.29 2.22 3.23
C ASN A 308 2.86 1.83 3.60
N PHE A 309 2.21 2.63 4.43
CA PHE A 309 0.79 2.54 4.72
C PHE A 309 0.21 3.93 4.71
#